data_AF-A0A1C5W1A9-F1
#
_entry.id   AF-A0A1C5W1A9-F1
#
_cell.length_a   1.000
_cell.length_b   1.000
_cell.length_c   1.000
_cell.angle_alpha   90.00
_cell.angle_beta   90.00
_cell.angle_gamma   90.00
#
_symmetry.space_group_name_H-M   'P 1'
#
loop_
_entity.id
_entity.type
_entity.pdbx_description
1 polymer ?
#
loop_
_entity_poly.entity_id
_entity_poly.type
_entity_poly.pdbx_seq_one_letter_code
_entity_poly.pdbx_strand_id
1 'polypeptide(L)'
;MAFLAKVNGTHEYRLMDWTPQSFKSSPTLRLITSDYQSVKNDFTNIKQLEIYSGENLLATYSVFDTMASSASFNSQYYETENRFVDVIEISLIKNNISEQVDKLSKQINKVIDIEEMSVDEYRDYILSQISESAQEDIYAGDVITLSDGTSGKFTYKMEDQANLTSSIAIIDKLMAIQEDSSLIQLPYHSSGQSCQFYSPIDIITIYFTLFMRSVKIQTYTNAINVLIKQAATKEEITKFTYGMELPEEAQENVNNIVATSMAVMQKLMESYQPKESSTNPNAKDNTEEKTSDK
;
A
#
# COMPACT_ATOMS: atom_id res chain seq x y z
N MET A 1 6.17 34.86 9.11
CA MET A 1 5.38 35.38 7.96
C MET A 1 4.36 34.32 7.62
N ALA A 2 3.11 34.72 7.35
CA ALA A 2 2.06 33.77 7.01
C ALA A 2 2.20 33.33 5.55
N PHE A 3 2.15 32.03 5.31
CA PHE A 3 2.10 31.47 3.97
C PHE A 3 0.66 31.19 3.56
N LEU A 4 0.38 31.33 2.28
CA LEU A 4 -0.92 31.02 1.68
C LEU A 4 -0.73 29.98 0.59
N ALA A 5 -1.62 28.99 0.55
CA ALA A 5 -1.80 28.08 -0.57
C ALA A 5 -3.04 28.47 -1.35
N LYS A 6 -2.88 28.76 -2.64
CA LYS A 6 -3.96 29.00 -3.57
C LYS A 6 -4.13 27.79 -4.48
N VAL A 7 -5.34 27.25 -4.51
CA VAL A 7 -5.69 26.02 -5.22
C VAL A 7 -6.53 26.36 -6.45
N ASN A 8 -6.09 25.91 -7.62
CA ASN A 8 -6.77 26.11 -8.90
C ASN A 8 -7.16 27.58 -9.17
N GLY A 9 -6.36 28.53 -8.67
CA GLY A 9 -6.58 29.97 -8.80
C GLY A 9 -7.81 30.52 -8.07
N THR A 10 -8.50 29.74 -7.26
CA THR A 10 -9.84 30.10 -6.72
C THR A 10 -9.93 30.04 -5.20
N HIS A 11 -9.48 28.95 -4.58
CA HIS A 11 -9.59 28.75 -3.13
C HIS A 11 -8.26 29.01 -2.44
N GLU A 12 -8.29 29.68 -1.29
CA GLU A 12 -7.10 30.09 -0.55
C GLU A 12 -7.11 29.55 0.89
N TYR A 13 -5.99 28.94 1.28
CA TYR A 13 -5.78 28.36 2.59
C TYR A 13 -4.55 28.97 3.24
N ARG A 14 -4.66 29.38 4.51
CA ARG A 14 -3.48 29.73 5.32
C ARG A 14 -2.72 28.47 5.69
N LEU A 15 -1.39 28.56 5.70
CA LEU A 15 -0.53 27.45 6.08
C LEU A 15 0.07 27.69 7.46
N MET A 16 0.15 26.61 8.25
CA MET A 16 0.90 26.60 9.52
C MET A 16 2.37 26.90 9.29
N ASP A 17 2.94 26.25 8.28
CA ASP A 17 4.31 26.46 7.83
C ASP A 17 4.46 25.92 6.42
N TRP A 18 5.55 26.35 5.78
CA TRP A 18 5.95 25.84 4.49
C TRP A 18 7.42 26.14 4.23
N THR A 19 8.13 25.19 3.62
CA THR A 19 9.42 25.47 2.98
C THR A 19 9.50 24.72 1.66
N PRO A 20 10.22 25.25 0.65
CA PRO A 20 10.41 24.52 -0.61
C PRO A 20 11.10 23.17 -0.41
N GLN A 21 12.03 23.10 0.55
CA GLN A 21 12.80 21.90 0.82
C GLN A 21 11.94 20.80 1.46
N SER A 22 11.16 21.13 2.50
CA SER A 22 10.28 20.16 3.16
C SER A 22 9.21 19.66 2.20
N PHE A 23 8.60 20.57 1.43
CA PHE A 23 7.57 20.24 0.45
C PHE A 23 8.10 19.38 -0.71
N LYS A 24 9.36 19.58 -1.12
CA LYS A 24 10.00 18.75 -2.14
C LYS A 24 10.26 17.32 -1.64
N SER A 25 10.69 17.16 -0.39
CA SER A 25 10.94 15.83 0.20
C SER A 25 9.67 15.08 0.57
N SER A 26 8.64 15.79 0.99
CA SER A 26 7.35 15.25 1.40
C SER A 26 6.28 16.27 1.00
N PRO A 27 5.44 16.02 -0.03
CA PRO A 27 4.48 17.00 -0.54
C PRO A 27 3.27 17.14 0.40
N THR A 28 3.51 17.62 1.61
CA THR A 28 2.50 17.81 2.65
C THR A 28 2.22 19.29 2.90
N LEU A 29 0.97 19.63 3.17
CA LEU A 29 0.55 20.97 3.58
C LEU A 29 -0.28 20.88 4.86
N ARG A 30 -0.04 21.81 5.78
CA ARG A 30 -0.84 21.97 7.00
C ARG A 30 -1.70 23.21 6.87
N LEU A 31 -2.95 23.00 6.46
CA LEU A 31 -3.92 24.04 6.18
C LEU A 31 -4.61 24.47 7.47
N ILE A 32 -4.58 25.76 7.80
CA ILE A 32 -5.28 26.33 8.94
C ILE A 32 -6.76 26.50 8.59
N THR A 33 -7.56 25.48 8.89
CA THR A 33 -9.00 25.43 8.67
C THR A 33 -9.60 24.24 9.44
N SER A 34 -10.90 24.33 9.75
CA SER A 34 -11.70 23.21 10.25
C SER A 34 -12.66 22.66 9.18
N ASP A 35 -12.72 23.29 8.00
CA ASP A 35 -13.60 22.88 6.90
C ASP A 35 -12.99 21.75 6.07
N TYR A 36 -13.16 20.53 6.57
CA TYR A 36 -12.68 19.32 5.93
C TYR A 36 -13.31 19.08 4.55
N GLN A 37 -14.58 19.43 4.37
CA GLN A 37 -15.28 19.12 3.13
C GLN A 37 -14.78 19.99 1.98
N SER A 38 -14.53 21.28 2.24
CA SER A 38 -13.92 22.17 1.24
C SER A 38 -12.50 21.74 0.90
N VAL A 39 -11.68 21.38 1.91
CA VAL A 39 -10.33 20.86 1.68
C VAL A 39 -10.37 19.60 0.80
N LYS A 40 -11.23 18.64 1.15
CA LYS A 40 -11.38 17.41 0.37
C LYS A 40 -11.78 17.74 -1.06
N ASN A 41 -12.78 18.59 -1.27
CA ASN A 41 -13.25 18.94 -2.61
C ASN A 41 -12.17 19.61 -3.46
N ASP A 42 -11.46 20.59 -2.89
CA ASP A 42 -10.45 21.39 -3.60
C ASP A 42 -9.22 20.57 -3.97
N PHE A 43 -8.77 19.72 -3.06
CA PHE A 43 -7.56 18.93 -3.24
C PHE A 43 -7.81 17.56 -3.90
N THR A 44 -9.06 17.11 -4.03
CA THR A 44 -9.39 15.89 -4.79
C THR A 44 -9.11 16.06 -6.29
N ASN A 45 -9.30 17.27 -6.85
CA ASN A 45 -9.09 17.57 -8.27
C ASN A 45 -8.15 18.76 -8.46
N ILE A 46 -7.04 18.77 -7.71
CA ILE A 46 -6.05 19.83 -7.82
C ILE A 46 -5.37 19.77 -9.19
N LYS A 47 -5.26 20.92 -9.86
CA LYS A 47 -4.54 21.10 -11.13
C LYS A 47 -3.36 22.05 -10.96
N GLN A 48 -3.50 23.01 -10.06
CA GLN A 48 -2.51 24.01 -9.76
C GLN A 48 -2.52 24.34 -8.28
N LEU A 49 -1.33 24.41 -7.69
CA LEU A 49 -1.07 24.89 -6.33
C LEU A 49 -0.06 26.03 -6.41
N GLU A 50 -0.42 27.18 -5.86
CA GLU A 50 0.47 28.33 -5.77
C GLU A 50 0.73 28.64 -4.30
N ILE A 51 1.98 28.91 -3.94
CA ILE A 51 2.38 29.26 -2.58
C ILE A 51 2.81 30.71 -2.54
N TYR A 52 2.26 31.47 -1.61
CA TYR A 52 2.55 32.89 -1.42
C TYR A 52 3.08 33.18 -0.01
N SER A 53 3.86 34.25 0.10
CA SER A 53 4.15 34.95 1.36
C SER A 53 3.79 36.42 1.22
N GLY A 54 2.70 36.84 1.86
CA GLY A 54 2.03 38.09 1.52
C GLY A 54 1.59 38.09 0.05
N GLU A 55 1.90 39.16 -0.68
CA GLU A 55 1.58 39.29 -2.12
C GLU A 55 2.61 38.59 -3.05
N ASN A 56 3.70 38.05 -2.50
CA ASN A 56 4.77 37.47 -3.29
C ASN A 56 4.51 36.00 -3.59
N LEU A 57 4.39 35.65 -4.87
CA LEU A 57 4.37 34.26 -5.33
C LEU A 57 5.75 33.62 -5.13
N LEU A 58 5.80 32.55 -4.33
CA LEU A 58 7.03 31.82 -4.01
C LEU A 58 7.22 30.57 -4.87
N ALA A 59 6.13 29.87 -5.20
CA ALA A 59 6.18 28.65 -5.98
C ALA A 59 4.85 28.35 -6.68
N THR A 60 4.93 27.70 -7.84
CA THR A 60 3.77 27.14 -8.55
C THR A 60 4.04 25.67 -8.83
N TYR A 61 3.06 24.83 -8.54
CA TYR A 61 3.08 23.40 -8.79
C TYR A 61 1.86 22.99 -9.63
N SER A 62 2.08 22.28 -10.73
CA SER A 62 1.04 21.85 -11.67
C SER A 62 0.97 20.34 -11.86
N VAL A 63 1.65 19.58 -10.99
CA VAL A 63 1.92 18.14 -11.15
C VAL A 63 1.30 17.29 -10.04
N PHE A 64 0.17 17.69 -9.47
CA PHE A 64 -0.52 16.90 -8.44
C PHE A 64 -1.85 16.39 -9.01
N ASP A 65 -2.19 15.13 -8.74
CA ASP A 65 -3.46 14.54 -9.20
C ASP A 65 -4.56 14.72 -8.16
N THR A 66 -4.25 14.41 -6.91
CA THR A 66 -5.24 14.37 -5.84
C THR A 66 -4.59 14.35 -4.45
N MET A 67 -5.42 14.50 -3.43
CA MET A 67 -5.09 14.33 -2.02
C MET A 67 -4.90 12.84 -1.71
N ALA A 68 -3.69 12.45 -1.29
CA ALA A 68 -3.34 11.09 -0.87
C ALA A 68 -4.02 10.69 0.43
N SER A 69 -3.96 11.61 1.39
CA SER A 69 -4.42 11.41 2.75
C SER A 69 -4.63 12.76 3.41
N SER A 70 -5.38 12.74 4.49
CA SER A 70 -5.68 13.91 5.30
C SER A 70 -5.77 13.54 6.77
N ALA A 71 -5.26 14.39 7.66
CA ALA A 71 -5.40 14.26 9.10
C ALA A 71 -5.82 15.60 9.72
N SER A 72 -6.76 15.56 10.66
CA SER A 72 -7.22 16.74 11.38
C SER A 72 -6.54 16.85 12.73
N PHE A 73 -6.01 18.04 13.03
CA PHE A 73 -5.35 18.37 14.28
C PHE A 73 -6.03 19.59 14.87
N ASN A 74 -6.63 19.42 16.05
CA ASN A 74 -7.27 20.53 16.75
C ASN A 74 -6.23 21.23 17.65
N SER A 75 -6.47 22.51 17.93
CA SER A 75 -5.71 23.27 18.92
C SER A 75 -4.18 23.23 18.70
N GLN A 76 -3.73 23.44 17.47
CA GLN A 76 -2.31 23.60 17.14
C GLN A 76 -1.87 25.04 17.42
N TYR A 77 -0.73 25.23 18.08
CA TYR A 77 -0.23 26.56 18.37
C TYR A 77 0.41 27.19 17.13
N TYR A 78 -0.15 28.29 16.64
CA TYR A 78 0.36 29.01 15.48
C TYR A 78 1.17 30.23 15.91
N GLU A 79 2.49 30.11 15.90
CA GLU A 79 3.42 31.13 16.40
C GLU A 79 3.28 32.48 15.71
N THR A 80 3.00 32.51 14.40
CA THR A 80 2.90 33.75 13.63
C THR A 80 1.75 34.65 14.11
N GLU A 81 0.66 34.07 14.61
CA GLU A 81 -0.50 34.81 15.13
C GLU A 81 -0.68 34.67 16.65
N ASN A 82 0.23 33.96 17.33
CA ASN A 82 0.23 33.74 18.77
C ASN A 82 -1.14 33.25 19.31
N ARG A 83 -1.73 32.27 18.61
CA ARG A 83 -3.04 31.68 18.97
C ARG A 83 -3.13 30.21 18.57
N PHE A 84 -4.08 29.49 19.14
CA PHE A 84 -4.41 28.13 18.72
C PHE A 84 -5.33 28.12 17.50
N VAL A 85 -5.11 27.16 16.61
CA VAL A 85 -5.85 26.99 15.36
C VAL A 85 -6.13 25.51 15.08
N ASP A 86 -7.21 25.24 14.35
CA ASP A 86 -7.45 23.91 13.79
C ASP A 86 -6.71 23.78 12.46
N VAL A 87 -6.17 22.59 12.23
CA VAL A 87 -5.30 22.29 11.09
C VAL A 87 -5.77 21.01 10.42
N ILE A 88 -5.84 21.05 9.10
CA ILE A 88 -5.96 19.85 8.28
C ILE A 88 -4.63 19.69 7.56
N GLU A 89 -3.90 18.64 7.94
CA GLU A 89 -2.75 18.19 7.18
C GLU A 89 -3.24 17.38 5.99
N ILE A 90 -2.70 17.67 4.83
CA ILE A 90 -2.93 16.91 3.61
C ILE A 90 -1.60 16.45 3.05
N SER A 91 -1.58 15.23 2.53
CA SER A 91 -0.50 14.75 1.68
C SER A 91 -0.97 14.74 0.25
N LEU A 92 -0.17 15.27 -0.68
CA LEU A 92 -0.47 15.27 -2.09
C LEU A 92 0.30 14.17 -2.80
N ILE A 93 -0.40 13.41 -3.66
CA ILE A 93 0.27 12.51 -4.59
C ILE A 93 0.65 13.33 -5.80
N LYS A 94 1.95 13.38 -6.09
CA LYS A 94 2.39 13.89 -7.39
C LYS A 94 1.78 13.02 -8.46
N ASN A 95 1.13 13.68 -9.40
CA ASN A 95 0.76 13.12 -10.67
C ASN A 95 2.04 12.55 -11.29
N ASN A 96 2.19 11.23 -11.18
CA ASN A 96 3.05 10.45 -12.04
C ASN A 96 2.29 10.06 -13.33
N ILE A 97 1.01 10.42 -13.46
CA ILE A 97 0.26 10.43 -14.72
C ILE A 97 0.91 11.35 -15.77
N SER A 98 1.68 12.41 -15.49
CA SER A 98 2.38 13.18 -16.53
C SER A 98 3.65 12.45 -16.95
N GLU A 99 4.28 11.67 -16.06
CA GLU A 99 5.36 10.76 -16.46
C GLU A 99 4.80 9.49 -17.13
N GLN A 100 3.65 8.98 -16.70
CA GLN A 100 2.98 7.81 -17.24
C GLN A 100 2.20 8.16 -18.50
N VAL A 101 1.68 9.38 -18.66
CA VAL A 101 1.03 9.94 -19.86
C VAL A 101 2.06 10.59 -20.75
N ASP A 102 3.22 11.08 -20.30
CA ASP A 102 4.34 11.35 -21.22
C ASP A 102 4.99 10.06 -21.67
N LYS A 103 5.06 9.00 -20.84
CA LYS A 103 5.45 7.65 -21.27
C LYS A 103 4.40 7.05 -22.20
N LEU A 104 3.12 7.08 -21.83
CA LEU A 104 2.00 6.57 -22.63
C LEU A 104 1.76 7.43 -23.87
N SER A 105 1.93 8.76 -23.86
CA SER A 105 1.80 9.62 -25.06
C SER A 105 3.03 9.57 -25.96
N LYS A 106 4.23 9.34 -25.40
CA LYS A 106 5.39 8.89 -26.19
C LYS A 106 5.21 7.46 -26.73
N GLN A 107 4.44 6.60 -26.06
CA GLN A 107 4.07 5.26 -26.55
C GLN A 107 2.85 5.28 -27.50
N ILE A 108 1.96 6.27 -27.42
CA ILE A 108 0.69 6.34 -28.19
C ILE A 108 0.83 7.27 -29.42
N ASN A 109 1.89 8.08 -29.53
CA ASN A 109 2.20 8.86 -30.74
C ASN A 109 3.67 8.78 -31.20
N LYS A 110 4.37 7.70 -30.87
CA LYS A 110 5.36 7.12 -31.79
C LYS A 110 4.77 5.82 -32.28
N VAL A 111 4.70 5.64 -33.60
CA VAL A 111 4.79 4.29 -34.15
C VAL A 111 6.10 3.74 -33.59
N ILE A 112 6.03 2.85 -32.60
CA ILE A 112 7.21 2.22 -32.02
C ILE A 112 7.76 1.32 -33.12
N ASP A 113 8.76 1.82 -33.84
CA ASP A 113 9.45 1.03 -34.84
C ASP A 113 10.48 0.14 -34.13
N ILE A 114 10.00 -1.04 -33.73
CA ILE A 114 10.78 -2.06 -33.02
C ILE A 114 11.96 -2.53 -33.89
N GLU A 115 11.81 -2.50 -35.21
CA GLU A 115 12.82 -2.94 -36.17
C GLU A 115 14.03 -1.99 -36.16
N GLU A 116 13.81 -0.69 -36.05
CA GLU A 116 14.85 0.34 -36.04
C GLU A 116 15.55 0.53 -34.68
N MET A 117 15.04 -0.06 -33.59
CA MET A 117 15.68 0.05 -32.27
C MET A 117 17.12 -0.52 -32.28
N SER A 118 18.02 0.04 -31.47
CA SER A 118 19.22 -0.69 -31.08
C SER A 118 18.87 -1.92 -30.21
N VAL A 119 19.81 -2.84 -30.03
CA VAL A 119 19.62 -3.99 -29.11
C VAL A 119 19.35 -3.51 -27.68
N ASP A 120 20.02 -2.44 -27.25
CA ASP A 120 19.86 -1.90 -25.89
C ASP A 120 18.49 -1.23 -25.70
N GLU A 121 18.04 -0.44 -26.66
CA GLU A 121 16.70 0.15 -26.64
C GLU A 121 15.60 -0.91 -26.66
N TYR A 122 15.77 -1.97 -27.47
CA TYR A 122 14.84 -3.09 -27.50
C TYR A 122 14.83 -3.86 -26.17
N ARG A 123 15.99 -4.04 -25.54
CA ARG A 123 16.09 -4.66 -24.22
C ARG A 123 15.33 -3.88 -23.16
N ASP A 124 15.56 -2.57 -23.10
CA ASP A 124 14.88 -1.69 -22.14
C ASP A 124 13.38 -1.66 -22.37
N TYR A 125 12.95 -1.68 -23.64
CA TYR A 125 11.54 -1.82 -24.00
C TYR A 125 10.94 -3.12 -23.45
N ILE A 126 11.54 -4.28 -23.70
CA ILE A 126 11.01 -5.57 -23.23
C ILE A 126 11.04 -5.67 -21.70
N LEU A 127 12.10 -5.19 -21.03
CA LEU A 127 12.16 -5.10 -19.57
C LEU A 127 11.01 -4.25 -19.00
N SER A 128 10.64 -3.16 -19.67
CA SER A 128 9.52 -2.31 -19.25
C SER A 128 8.17 -3.04 -19.36
N GLN A 129 7.93 -3.76 -20.46
CA GLN A 129 6.68 -4.49 -20.71
C GLN A 129 6.47 -5.63 -19.71
N ILE A 130 7.55 -6.35 -19.37
CA ILE A 130 7.52 -7.41 -18.36
C ILE A 130 7.27 -6.82 -16.98
N SER A 131 7.92 -5.69 -16.66
CA SER A 131 7.72 -5.02 -15.37
C SER A 131 6.30 -4.48 -15.21
N GLU A 132 5.71 -3.94 -16.28
CA GLU A 132 4.32 -3.48 -16.34
C GLU A 132 3.35 -4.65 -16.11
N SER A 133 3.53 -5.75 -16.84
CA SER A 133 2.71 -6.97 -16.68
C SER A 133 2.80 -7.56 -15.26
N ALA A 134 4.00 -7.61 -14.69
CA ALA A 134 4.21 -8.07 -13.32
C ALA A 134 3.53 -7.16 -12.29
N GLN A 135 3.59 -5.84 -12.51
CA GLN A 135 2.96 -4.86 -11.62
C GLN A 135 1.42 -4.97 -11.65
N GLU A 136 0.84 -5.16 -12.82
CA GLU A 136 -0.59 -5.43 -12.98
C GLU A 136 -1.00 -6.72 -12.27
N ASP A 137 -0.22 -7.80 -12.42
CA ASP A 137 -0.50 -9.09 -11.79
C ASP A 137 -0.40 -9.04 -10.26
N ILE A 138 0.55 -8.26 -9.72
CA ILE A 138 0.63 -7.95 -8.29
C ILE A 138 -0.63 -7.19 -7.85
N TYR A 139 -0.96 -6.08 -8.51
CA TYR A 139 -2.10 -5.24 -8.12
C TYR A 139 -3.45 -5.93 -8.25
N ALA A 140 -3.59 -6.85 -9.20
CA ALA A 140 -4.76 -7.71 -9.31
C ALA A 140 -5.01 -8.51 -8.03
N GLY A 141 -3.98 -8.76 -7.21
CA GLY A 141 -4.08 -9.45 -5.93
C GLY A 141 -4.57 -10.89 -6.09
N ASP A 142 -5.40 -11.38 -5.17
CA ASP A 142 -5.82 -12.79 -5.14
C ASP A 142 -7.25 -12.99 -4.63
N VAL A 143 -7.81 -14.16 -4.91
CA VAL A 143 -9.03 -14.65 -4.27
C VAL A 143 -8.62 -15.48 -3.06
N ILE A 144 -9.05 -15.04 -1.88
CA ILE A 144 -8.58 -15.59 -0.60
C ILE A 144 -9.77 -16.19 0.12
N THR A 145 -9.64 -17.47 0.50
CA THR A 145 -10.59 -18.16 1.37
C THR A 145 -10.29 -17.81 2.82
N LEU A 146 -11.33 -17.36 3.52
CA LEU A 146 -11.30 -16.90 4.89
C LEU A 146 -11.58 -18.06 5.85
N SER A 147 -11.40 -17.80 7.14
CA SER A 147 -11.56 -18.80 8.21
C SER A 147 -12.98 -19.37 8.32
N ASP A 148 -14.00 -18.62 7.89
CA ASP A 148 -15.39 -19.07 7.84
C ASP A 148 -15.74 -19.90 6.58
N GLY A 149 -14.76 -20.11 5.69
CA GLY A 149 -14.91 -20.83 4.43
C GLY A 149 -15.43 -19.99 3.27
N THR A 150 -15.74 -18.72 3.47
CA THR A 150 -16.09 -17.81 2.37
C THR A 150 -14.84 -17.37 1.60
N SER A 151 -14.98 -16.93 0.35
CA SER A 151 -13.87 -16.40 -0.44
C SER A 151 -14.17 -14.98 -0.91
N GLY A 152 -13.16 -14.11 -0.84
CA GLY A 152 -13.24 -12.73 -1.30
C GLY A 152 -12.08 -12.37 -2.23
N LYS A 153 -12.31 -11.39 -3.13
CA LYS A 153 -11.24 -10.81 -3.96
C LYS A 153 -10.58 -9.66 -3.21
N PHE A 154 -9.26 -9.69 -3.09
CA PHE A 154 -8.46 -8.67 -2.44
C PHE A 154 -7.33 -8.21 -3.36
N THR A 155 -7.12 -6.90 -3.44
CA THR A 155 -6.11 -6.27 -4.30
C THR A 155 -4.82 -5.96 -3.53
N TYR A 156 -3.70 -5.88 -4.24
CA TYR A 156 -2.40 -5.47 -3.66
C TYR A 156 -2.13 -3.98 -3.87
N LYS A 157 -3.17 -3.14 -4.02
CA LYS A 157 -2.94 -1.71 -4.23
C LYS A 157 -2.39 -1.08 -2.95
N MET A 158 -1.69 0.04 -3.12
CA MET A 158 -0.96 0.67 -2.02
C MET A 158 -1.88 1.05 -0.85
N GLU A 159 -3.08 1.55 -1.17
CA GLU A 159 -4.13 1.87 -0.21
C GLU A 159 -4.60 0.63 0.59
N ASP A 160 -4.73 -0.52 -0.06
CA ASP A 160 -5.13 -1.78 0.59
C ASP A 160 -4.05 -2.25 1.55
N GLN A 161 -2.79 -2.21 1.13
CA GLN A 161 -1.65 -2.60 1.96
C GLN A 161 -1.48 -1.69 3.17
N ALA A 162 -1.70 -0.37 3.02
CA ALA A 162 -1.68 0.56 4.14
C ALA A 162 -2.80 0.27 5.16
N ASN A 163 -4.00 -0.07 4.69
CA ASN A 163 -5.12 -0.44 5.54
C ASN A 163 -4.89 -1.77 6.27
N LEU A 164 -4.36 -2.79 5.59
CA LEU A 164 -4.00 -4.08 6.19
C LEU A 164 -2.90 -3.91 7.25
N THR A 165 -1.86 -3.13 6.94
CA THR A 165 -0.76 -2.85 7.89
C THR A 165 -1.27 -2.13 9.14
N SER A 166 -2.17 -1.17 8.97
CA SER A 166 -2.79 -0.46 10.09
C SER A 166 -3.65 -1.40 10.94
N SER A 167 -4.38 -2.32 10.30
CA SER A 167 -5.19 -3.33 10.98
C SER A 167 -4.33 -4.31 11.77
N ILE A 168 -3.20 -4.76 11.21
CA ILE A 168 -2.21 -5.60 11.90
C ILE A 168 -1.64 -4.89 13.12
N ALA A 169 -1.26 -3.61 13.00
CA ALA A 169 -0.77 -2.85 14.13
C ALA A 169 -1.79 -2.70 15.27
N ILE A 170 -3.09 -2.69 14.95
CA ILE A 170 -4.17 -2.75 15.95
C ILE A 170 -4.21 -4.15 16.58
N ILE A 171 -4.18 -5.22 15.78
CA ILE A 171 -4.18 -6.60 16.28
C ILE A 171 -3.01 -6.82 17.26
N ASP A 172 -1.81 -6.41 16.91
CA ASP A 172 -0.62 -6.53 17.76
C ASP A 172 -0.81 -5.88 19.13
N LYS A 173 -1.44 -4.70 19.16
CA LYS A 173 -1.73 -3.99 20.42
C LYS A 173 -2.78 -4.70 21.26
N LEU A 174 -3.84 -5.22 20.63
CA LEU A 174 -4.91 -5.93 21.33
C LEU A 174 -4.41 -7.27 21.89
N MET A 175 -3.57 -7.98 21.14
CA MET A 175 -2.90 -9.19 21.63
C MET A 175 -1.96 -8.91 22.81
N ALA A 176 -1.26 -7.77 22.81
CA ALA A 176 -0.36 -7.40 23.91
C ALA A 176 -1.09 -7.19 25.25
N ILE A 177 -2.38 -6.82 25.23
CA ILE A 177 -3.20 -6.66 26.43
C ILE A 177 -4.03 -7.91 26.79
N GLN A 178 -3.77 -9.05 26.13
CA GLN A 178 -4.44 -10.34 26.35
C GLN A 178 -5.97 -10.29 26.20
N GLU A 179 -6.48 -9.42 25.31
CA GLU A 179 -7.88 -9.50 24.92
C GLU A 179 -8.13 -10.81 24.16
N ASP A 180 -9.33 -11.38 24.36
CA ASP A 180 -9.80 -12.51 23.59
C ASP A 180 -9.99 -12.08 22.13
N SER A 181 -9.07 -12.52 21.26
CA SER A 181 -9.05 -12.14 19.86
C SER A 181 -10.25 -12.65 19.06
N SER A 182 -11.00 -13.60 19.59
CA SER A 182 -12.24 -14.09 18.99
C SER A 182 -13.38 -13.06 19.03
N LEU A 183 -13.30 -12.08 19.93
CA LEU A 183 -14.29 -11.00 20.07
C LEU A 183 -13.92 -9.75 19.26
N ILE A 184 -12.71 -9.70 18.69
CA ILE A 184 -12.22 -8.57 17.91
C ILE A 184 -12.73 -8.69 16.48
N GLN A 185 -13.24 -7.57 15.96
CA GLN A 185 -13.70 -7.46 14.58
C GLN A 185 -13.14 -6.16 13.99
N LEU A 186 -12.51 -6.25 12.82
CA LEU A 186 -11.86 -5.12 12.17
C LEU A 186 -12.60 -4.76 10.88
N PRO A 187 -12.97 -3.49 10.67
CA PRO A 187 -13.58 -3.06 9.43
C PRO A 187 -12.54 -3.07 8.30
N TYR A 188 -12.84 -3.77 7.21
CA TYR A 188 -12.01 -3.80 6.00
C TYR A 188 -12.88 -3.92 4.74
N HIS A 189 -12.32 -3.61 3.58
CA HIS A 189 -13.05 -3.60 2.31
C HIS A 189 -12.39 -4.59 1.35
N SER A 190 -13.14 -5.58 0.87
CA SER A 190 -12.72 -6.36 -0.29
C SER A 190 -12.94 -5.56 -1.57
N SER A 191 -12.20 -5.88 -2.64
CA SER A 191 -12.14 -5.07 -3.85
C SER A 191 -13.53 -5.01 -4.52
N GLY A 192 -14.09 -3.81 -4.62
CA GLY A 192 -15.41 -3.57 -5.21
C GLY A 192 -16.60 -3.98 -4.33
N GLN A 193 -16.37 -4.28 -3.04
CA GLN A 193 -17.41 -4.63 -2.08
C GLN A 193 -17.57 -3.55 -1.01
N SER A 194 -18.70 -3.57 -0.31
CA SER A 194 -18.90 -2.73 0.87
C SER A 194 -17.95 -3.12 2.01
N CYS A 195 -17.76 -2.20 2.97
CA CYS A 195 -17.04 -2.50 4.21
C CYS A 195 -17.70 -3.69 4.91
N GLN A 196 -16.88 -4.63 5.39
CA GLN A 196 -17.28 -5.79 6.18
C GLN A 196 -16.40 -5.88 7.43
N PHE A 197 -16.86 -6.64 8.42
CA PHE A 197 -16.05 -7.00 9.57
C PHE A 197 -15.29 -8.29 9.30
N TYR A 198 -14.01 -8.28 9.63
CA TYR A 198 -13.12 -9.43 9.50
C TYR A 198 -12.50 -9.74 10.86
N SER A 199 -12.30 -11.03 11.12
CA SER A 199 -11.55 -11.46 12.29
C SER A 199 -10.06 -11.09 12.15
N PRO A 200 -9.30 -11.01 13.25
CA PRO A 200 -7.85 -10.84 13.19
C PRO A 200 -7.16 -11.87 12.30
N ILE A 201 -7.56 -13.15 12.41
CA ILE A 201 -6.95 -14.23 11.62
C ILE A 201 -7.20 -14.05 10.11
N ASP A 202 -8.36 -13.54 9.71
CA ASP A 202 -8.67 -13.26 8.31
C ASP A 202 -7.85 -12.09 7.77
N ILE A 203 -7.72 -10.99 8.52
CA ILE A 203 -6.88 -9.84 8.14
C ILE A 203 -5.43 -10.28 7.92
N ILE A 204 -4.91 -11.09 8.83
CA ILE A 204 -3.56 -11.61 8.78
C ILE A 204 -3.37 -12.56 7.59
N THR A 205 -4.36 -13.44 7.34
CA THR A 205 -4.37 -14.33 6.19
C THR A 205 -4.36 -13.55 4.88
N ILE A 206 -5.22 -12.53 4.75
CA ILE A 206 -5.28 -11.66 3.59
C ILE A 206 -3.91 -11.01 3.34
N TYR A 207 -3.33 -10.39 4.37
CA TYR A 207 -2.03 -9.73 4.26
C TYR A 207 -0.92 -10.70 3.85
N PHE A 208 -0.77 -11.84 4.53
CA PHE A 208 0.33 -12.77 4.22
C PHE A 208 0.21 -13.41 2.86
N THR A 209 -0.99 -13.82 2.45
CA THR A 209 -1.21 -14.39 1.12
C THR A 209 -0.85 -13.38 0.03
N LEU A 210 -1.32 -12.14 0.16
CA LEU A 210 -1.02 -11.04 -0.74
C LEU A 210 0.48 -10.72 -0.78
N PHE A 211 1.13 -10.61 0.38
CA PHE A 211 2.56 -10.34 0.49
C PHE A 211 3.38 -11.45 -0.17
N MET A 212 3.09 -12.71 0.13
CA MET A 212 3.80 -13.86 -0.45
C MET A 212 3.60 -13.98 -1.96
N ARG A 213 2.40 -13.64 -2.45
CA ARG A 213 2.13 -13.53 -3.89
C ARG A 213 3.02 -12.48 -4.54
N SER A 214 3.15 -11.30 -3.92
CA SER A 214 4.02 -10.22 -4.40
C SER A 214 5.49 -10.64 -4.41
N VAL A 215 5.98 -11.28 -3.33
CA VAL A 215 7.34 -11.83 -3.27
C VAL A 215 7.59 -12.82 -4.40
N LYS A 216 6.64 -13.75 -4.66
CA LYS A 216 6.76 -14.72 -5.74
C LYS A 216 6.89 -14.04 -7.11
N ILE A 217 5.98 -13.10 -7.43
CA ILE A 217 5.98 -12.39 -8.72
C ILE A 217 7.26 -11.56 -8.89
N GLN A 218 7.69 -10.82 -7.87
CA GLN A 218 8.92 -10.03 -7.94
C GLN A 218 10.15 -10.90 -8.15
N THR A 219 10.25 -12.02 -7.42
CA THR A 219 11.38 -12.96 -7.52
C THR A 219 11.44 -13.59 -8.92
N TYR A 220 10.30 -14.05 -9.42
CA TYR A 220 10.15 -14.58 -10.78
C TYR A 220 10.52 -13.54 -11.85
N THR A 221 9.99 -12.33 -11.74
CA THR A 221 10.24 -11.24 -12.68
C THR A 221 11.72 -10.85 -12.70
N ASN A 222 12.36 -10.80 -11.53
CA ASN A 222 13.80 -10.55 -11.44
C ASN A 222 14.63 -11.65 -12.11
N ALA A 223 14.20 -12.91 -12.05
CA ALA A 223 14.86 -13.99 -12.78
C ALA A 223 14.78 -13.78 -14.30
N ILE A 224 13.60 -13.42 -14.84
CA ILE A 224 13.46 -13.08 -16.26
C ILE A 224 14.36 -11.88 -16.63
N ASN A 225 14.36 -10.83 -15.81
CA ASN A 225 15.16 -9.62 -16.05
C ASN A 225 16.67 -9.92 -16.11
N VAL A 226 17.17 -10.87 -15.31
CA VAL A 226 18.55 -11.32 -15.37
C VAL A 226 18.85 -12.02 -16.70
N LEU A 227 17.95 -12.88 -17.16
CA LEU A 227 18.12 -13.60 -18.44
C LEU A 227 18.10 -12.64 -19.64
N ILE A 228 17.19 -11.66 -19.64
CA ILE A 228 17.13 -10.62 -20.69
C ILE A 228 18.42 -9.80 -20.75
N LYS A 229 19.02 -9.48 -19.59
CA LYS A 229 20.29 -8.75 -19.51
C LYS A 229 21.47 -9.55 -20.05
N GLN A 230 21.38 -10.88 -20.07
CA GLN A 230 22.42 -11.76 -20.61
C GLN A 230 22.27 -11.99 -22.13
N ALA A 231 21.09 -11.72 -22.70
CA ALA A 231 20.84 -11.87 -24.13
C ALA A 231 21.59 -10.79 -24.95
N ALA A 232 22.24 -11.23 -26.03
CA ALA A 232 23.12 -10.41 -26.86
C ALA A 232 22.41 -9.83 -28.09
N THR A 233 21.31 -10.44 -28.56
CA THR A 233 20.60 -10.00 -29.76
C THR A 233 19.10 -9.80 -29.53
N LYS A 234 18.43 -9.08 -30.45
CA LYS A 234 16.97 -8.89 -30.40
C LYS A 234 16.23 -10.23 -30.51
N GLU A 235 16.71 -11.16 -31.32
CA GLU A 235 16.11 -12.49 -31.48
C GLU A 235 16.15 -13.30 -30.18
N GLU A 236 17.22 -13.16 -29.39
CA GLU A 236 17.32 -13.78 -28.07
C GLU A 236 16.39 -13.09 -27.06
N ILE A 237 16.37 -11.75 -27.04
CA ILE A 237 15.51 -10.96 -26.14
C ILE A 237 14.02 -11.26 -26.39
N THR A 238 13.60 -11.43 -27.65
CA THR A 238 12.19 -11.66 -28.03
C THR A 238 11.62 -12.97 -27.47
N LYS A 239 12.47 -13.91 -27.06
CA LYS A 239 12.04 -15.18 -26.45
C LYS A 239 11.49 -15.00 -25.03
N PHE A 240 11.81 -13.89 -24.37
CA PHE A 240 11.38 -13.64 -23.00
C PHE A 240 10.03 -12.93 -22.97
N THR A 241 9.08 -13.50 -22.24
CA THR A 241 7.73 -12.95 -22.04
C THR A 241 7.31 -13.10 -20.59
N TYR A 242 6.45 -12.20 -20.11
CA TYR A 242 5.85 -12.37 -18.79
C TYR A 242 4.98 -13.64 -18.78
N GLY A 243 5.14 -14.48 -17.77
CA GLY A 243 4.44 -15.76 -17.66
C GLY A 243 5.13 -16.94 -18.35
N MET A 244 6.30 -16.75 -18.98
CA MET A 244 7.11 -17.85 -19.51
C MET A 244 7.60 -18.80 -18.42
N GLU A 245 7.86 -20.05 -18.79
CA GLU A 245 8.63 -20.97 -17.95
C GLU A 245 10.09 -20.51 -17.85
N LEU A 246 10.62 -20.53 -16.63
CA LEU A 246 12.04 -20.23 -16.40
C LEU A 246 12.90 -21.46 -16.71
N PRO A 247 14.16 -21.25 -17.14
CA PRO A 247 15.17 -22.31 -17.13
C PRO A 247 15.27 -22.95 -15.73
N GLU A 248 15.56 -24.26 -15.68
CA GLU A 248 15.49 -25.08 -14.46
C GLU A 248 16.25 -24.46 -13.27
N GLU A 249 17.51 -24.03 -13.46
CA GLU A 249 18.33 -23.41 -12.42
C GLU A 249 17.72 -22.11 -11.88
N ALA A 250 17.18 -21.27 -12.78
CA ALA A 250 16.52 -20.03 -12.39
C ALA A 250 15.22 -20.31 -11.63
N GLN A 251 14.45 -21.31 -12.06
CA GLN A 251 13.22 -21.73 -11.39
C GLN A 251 13.50 -22.31 -10.01
N GLU A 252 14.56 -23.11 -9.86
CA GLU A 252 14.99 -23.66 -8.57
C GLU A 252 15.35 -22.54 -7.59
N ASN A 253 16.12 -21.54 -8.04
CA ASN A 253 16.45 -20.39 -7.21
C ASN A 253 15.20 -19.61 -6.77
N VAL A 254 14.24 -19.38 -7.69
CA VAL A 254 12.94 -18.75 -7.35
C VAL A 254 12.21 -19.57 -6.29
N ASN A 255 12.11 -20.89 -6.47
CA ASN A 255 11.44 -21.77 -5.53
C ASN A 255 12.09 -21.74 -4.14
N ASN A 256 13.43 -21.73 -4.08
CA ASN A 256 14.18 -21.67 -2.81
C ASN A 256 13.93 -20.36 -2.05
N ILE A 257 13.94 -19.22 -2.74
CA ILE A 257 13.65 -17.90 -2.13
C ILE A 257 12.21 -17.85 -1.61
N VAL A 258 11.25 -18.33 -2.42
CA VAL A 258 9.83 -18.35 -2.04
C VAL A 258 9.59 -19.28 -0.86
N ALA A 259 10.14 -20.49 -0.87
CA ALA A 259 10.00 -21.45 0.23
C ALA A 259 10.60 -20.92 1.54
N THR A 260 11.78 -20.29 1.47
CA THR A 260 12.42 -19.67 2.64
C THR A 260 11.56 -18.53 3.20
N SER A 261 11.00 -17.69 2.33
CA SER A 261 10.11 -16.60 2.72
C SER A 261 8.81 -17.12 3.34
N MET A 262 8.22 -18.16 2.77
CA MET A 262 7.03 -18.82 3.33
C MET A 262 7.29 -19.39 4.73
N ALA A 263 8.45 -19.99 4.97
CA ALA A 263 8.79 -20.55 6.27
C ALA A 263 8.86 -19.48 7.37
N VAL A 264 9.33 -18.26 7.05
CA VAL A 264 9.30 -17.13 7.98
C VAL A 264 7.87 -16.68 8.26
N MET A 265 7.05 -16.56 7.20
CA MET A 265 5.66 -16.13 7.34
C MET A 265 4.81 -17.15 8.10
N GLN A 266 5.04 -18.44 7.90
CA GLN A 266 4.35 -19.50 8.65
C GLN A 266 4.60 -19.39 10.15
N LYS A 267 5.86 -19.19 10.57
CA LYS A 267 6.22 -18.98 11.98
C LYS A 267 5.55 -17.73 12.57
N LEU A 268 5.45 -16.68 11.78
CA LEU A 268 4.77 -15.46 12.19
C LEU A 268 3.25 -15.69 12.29
N MET A 269 2.65 -16.44 11.37
CA MET A 269 1.23 -16.78 11.41
C MET A 269 0.86 -17.63 12.64
N GLU A 270 1.73 -18.55 13.05
CA GLU A 270 1.57 -19.36 14.28
C GLU A 270 1.44 -18.48 15.54
N SER A 271 2.11 -17.32 15.60
CA SER A 271 2.00 -16.43 16.76
C SER A 271 0.64 -15.77 16.89
N TYR A 272 -0.13 -15.72 15.80
CA TYR A 272 -1.47 -15.13 15.76
C TYR A 272 -2.59 -16.15 15.98
N GLN A 273 -2.28 -17.44 16.03
CA GLN A 273 -3.28 -18.46 16.34
C GLN A 273 -3.67 -18.40 17.83
N PRO A 274 -4.94 -18.64 18.17
CA PRO A 274 -5.36 -18.78 19.56
C PRO A 274 -4.53 -19.86 20.25
N LYS A 275 -3.95 -19.56 21.41
CA LYS A 275 -3.32 -20.61 22.23
C LYS A 275 -4.44 -21.54 22.70
N GLU A 276 -4.33 -22.84 22.42
CA GLU A 276 -5.23 -23.82 23.02
C GLU A 276 -5.25 -23.61 24.53
N SER A 277 -6.45 -23.45 25.10
CA SER A 277 -6.61 -23.44 26.55
C SER A 277 -6.06 -24.75 27.07
N SER A 278 -4.95 -24.72 27.80
CA SER A 278 -4.52 -25.88 28.56
C SER A 278 -5.63 -26.20 29.55
N THR A 279 -6.41 -27.25 29.26
CA THR A 279 -7.29 -27.87 30.24
C THR A 279 -6.43 -28.27 31.41
N ASN A 280 -6.57 -27.54 32.52
CA ASN A 280 -5.92 -27.83 33.79
C ASN A 280 -6.39 -29.23 34.26
N PRO A 281 -5.52 -30.27 34.34
CA PRO A 281 -5.96 -31.62 34.69
C PRO A 281 -6.37 -31.79 36.17
N ASN A 282 -6.38 -30.72 36.97
CA ASN A 282 -6.56 -30.80 38.42
C ASN A 282 -7.73 -29.96 38.95
N ALA A 283 -8.88 -30.00 38.28
CA ALA A 283 -10.15 -29.53 38.83
C ALA A 283 -10.98 -30.71 39.38
N LYS A 284 -10.64 -31.11 40.61
CA LYS A 284 -11.46 -31.76 41.67
C LYS A 284 -12.45 -32.86 41.24
N ASP A 285 -12.09 -34.10 41.57
CA ASP A 285 -13.08 -35.09 42.00
C ASP A 285 -13.37 -34.84 43.50
N ASN A 286 -14.52 -34.23 43.78
CA ASN A 286 -15.04 -34.06 45.13
C ASN A 286 -16.56 -33.94 45.05
N THR A 287 -17.22 -35.08 44.96
CA THR A 287 -18.63 -35.31 45.32
C THR A 287 -18.77 -36.79 45.66
N GLU A 288 -18.61 -37.14 46.94
CA GLU A 288 -19.71 -37.52 47.85
C GLU A 288 -20.39 -38.84 47.48
N GLU A 289 -20.08 -39.90 48.25
CA GLU A 289 -21.08 -40.93 48.57
C GLU A 289 -21.08 -41.16 50.08
N LYS A 290 -22.16 -40.71 50.71
CA LYS A 290 -22.53 -41.03 52.10
C LYS A 290 -23.35 -42.32 52.10
N THR A 291 -22.99 -43.20 53.06
CA THR A 291 -23.83 -44.13 53.85
C THR A 291 -24.55 -45.31 53.16
N SER A 292 -24.21 -46.55 53.56
CA SER A 292 -25.12 -47.46 54.30
C SER A 292 -24.41 -48.72 54.83
N ASP A 293 -24.66 -49.04 56.12
CA ASP A 293 -24.75 -50.35 56.77
C ASP A 293 -23.65 -51.44 56.63
N LYS A 294 -22.84 -51.62 57.69
CA LYS A 294 -22.98 -52.70 58.70
C LYS A 294 -21.92 -52.63 59.79
#